data_AF-A0A926HBF0-F1
#
_entry.id   AF-A0A926HBF0-F1
#
_cell.length_a   1.000
_cell.length_b   1.000
_cell.length_c   1.000
_cell.angle_alpha   90.00
_cell.angle_beta   90.00
_cell.angle_gamma   90.00
#
_symmetry.space_group_name_H-M   'P 1'
#
loop_
_entity.id
_entity.type
_entity.pdbx_description
1 polymer ?
#
loop_
_entity_poly.entity_id
_entity_poly.type
_entity_poly.pdbx_seq_one_letter_code
_entity_poly.pdbx_strand_id
1 'polypeptide(L)'
;MQSILLPDWSHFPTPARTLARIAARRDPERQLIGALAAALQFDDADLIDGIITAALAWPEQPEPLRVRKAGLLFALTSLLARARSALALRLAPRIPTAPGMRQVLVFDVVPLRQTFVWRVTPAYALITGRTPLHLPLTSLVEPYKRGQVDIDHQYVRQVLLRRRTVPQPILLLPHEHGLVRLEGAPYVILDGNHRVVSAHQRHRRLIPSYILTEAEARAVLVNHRRYPPYQA
;
A
#
# COMPACT_ATOMS: atom_id res chain seq x y z
N MET A 1 -17.21 26.00 2.68
CA MET A 1 -16.58 24.93 1.88
C MET A 1 -15.47 25.56 1.05
N GLN A 2 -14.20 25.21 1.26
CA GLN A 2 -13.15 25.60 0.32
C GLN A 2 -13.38 24.84 -0.99
N SER A 3 -13.60 25.57 -2.08
CA SER A 3 -13.68 24.99 -3.42
C SER A 3 -12.28 24.58 -3.85
N ILE A 4 -12.07 23.30 -4.15
CA ILE A 4 -10.80 22.82 -4.70
C ILE A 4 -10.82 23.16 -6.19
N LEU A 5 -9.99 24.13 -6.59
CA LEU A 5 -9.80 24.48 -7.99
C LEU A 5 -8.77 23.54 -8.60
N LEU A 6 -9.14 22.87 -9.69
CA LEU A 6 -8.23 22.05 -10.48
C LEU A 6 -7.62 22.89 -11.61
N PRO A 7 -6.37 22.59 -12.03
CA PRO A 7 -5.78 23.26 -13.19
C PRO A 7 -6.57 22.97 -14.47
N ASP A 8 -6.51 23.89 -15.43
CA ASP A 8 -7.01 23.62 -16.78
C ASP A 8 -6.00 22.75 -17.53
N TRP A 9 -6.46 21.62 -18.09
CA TRP A 9 -5.65 20.69 -18.87
C TRP A 9 -6.03 20.66 -20.35
N SER A 10 -6.87 21.59 -20.81
CA SER A 10 -7.36 21.64 -22.20
C SER A 10 -6.25 21.72 -23.27
N HIS A 11 -5.04 22.15 -22.88
CA HIS A 11 -3.88 22.35 -23.75
C HIS A 11 -2.97 21.13 -23.90
N PHE A 12 -3.24 20.02 -23.19
CA PHE A 12 -2.42 18.82 -23.28
C PHE A 12 -2.74 17.96 -24.51
N PRO A 13 -1.77 17.18 -25.04
CA PRO A 13 -1.96 16.30 -26.20
C PRO A 13 -3.09 15.27 -26.06
N THR A 14 -3.42 14.88 -24.83
CA THR A 14 -4.57 14.00 -24.54
C THR A 14 -5.86 14.53 -25.18
N PRO A 15 -6.66 13.70 -25.89
CA PRO A 15 -7.77 14.20 -26.68
C PRO A 15 -8.73 15.13 -25.91
N ALA A 16 -8.93 16.34 -26.43
CA ALA A 16 -9.72 17.39 -25.79
C ALA A 16 -11.14 16.93 -25.40
N ARG A 17 -11.79 16.10 -26.23
CA ARG A 17 -13.11 15.52 -25.93
C ARG A 17 -13.08 14.60 -24.69
N THR A 18 -12.00 13.85 -24.50
CA THR A 18 -11.80 12.98 -23.33
C THR A 18 -11.62 13.83 -22.08
N LEU A 19 -10.72 14.82 -22.13
CA LEU A 19 -10.48 15.74 -21.01
C LEU A 19 -11.72 16.56 -20.65
N ALA A 20 -12.47 17.05 -21.63
CA ALA A 20 -13.72 17.78 -21.40
C ALA A 20 -14.78 16.91 -20.70
N ARG A 21 -14.92 15.63 -21.11
CA ARG A 21 -15.82 14.68 -20.44
C ARG A 21 -15.40 14.37 -19.01
N ILE A 22 -14.10 14.38 -18.73
CA ILE A 22 -13.55 14.19 -17.39
C ILE A 22 -13.82 15.44 -16.54
N ALA A 23 -13.51 16.63 -17.07
CA ALA A 23 -13.74 17.92 -16.42
C ALA A 23 -15.21 18.18 -16.08
N ALA A 24 -16.14 17.65 -16.87
CA ALA A 24 -17.58 17.73 -16.59
C ALA A 24 -18.04 16.93 -15.34
N ARG A 25 -17.18 16.13 -14.71
CA ARG A 25 -17.52 15.38 -13.49
C ARG A 25 -17.58 16.33 -12.30
N ARG A 26 -18.56 16.15 -11.41
CA ARG A 26 -18.71 17.00 -10.21
C ARG A 26 -17.60 16.82 -9.16
N ASP A 27 -17.02 15.64 -9.11
CA ASP A 27 -16.11 15.22 -8.03
C ASP A 27 -14.64 15.38 -8.46
N PRO A 28 -13.85 16.27 -7.83
CA PRO A 28 -12.49 16.58 -8.26
C PRO A 28 -11.55 15.38 -8.20
N GLU A 29 -11.74 14.44 -7.27
CA GLU A 29 -10.96 13.20 -7.23
C GLU A 29 -11.21 12.36 -8.48
N ARG A 30 -12.47 12.24 -8.92
CA ARG A 30 -12.82 11.52 -10.15
C ARG A 30 -12.33 12.22 -11.40
N GLN A 31 -12.14 13.54 -11.34
CA GLN A 31 -11.50 14.29 -12.42
C GLN A 31 -10.01 13.92 -12.51
N LEU A 32 -9.24 14.05 -11.41
CA LEU A 32 -7.81 13.69 -11.40
C LEU A 32 -7.55 12.23 -11.74
N ILE A 33 -8.33 11.30 -11.16
CA ILE A 33 -8.20 9.86 -11.45
C ILE A 33 -8.51 9.58 -12.93
N GLY A 34 -9.55 10.23 -13.47
CA GLY A 34 -9.91 10.08 -14.88
C GLY A 34 -8.86 10.66 -15.81
N ALA A 35 -8.32 11.84 -15.48
CA ALA A 35 -7.28 12.51 -16.25
C ALA A 35 -6.00 11.68 -16.23
N LEU A 36 -5.61 11.09 -15.10
CA LEU A 36 -4.42 10.24 -15.02
C LEU A 36 -4.59 8.98 -15.86
N ALA A 37 -5.75 8.35 -15.80
CA ALA A 37 -6.03 7.17 -16.61
C ALA A 37 -5.97 7.49 -18.12
N ALA A 38 -6.47 8.66 -18.53
CA ALA A 38 -6.35 9.12 -19.90
C ALA A 38 -4.90 9.42 -20.28
N ALA A 39 -4.18 10.18 -19.45
CA ALA A 39 -2.78 10.53 -19.70
C ALA A 39 -1.90 9.28 -19.85
N LEU A 40 -2.09 8.26 -19.00
CA LEU A 40 -1.40 6.97 -19.13
C LEU A 40 -1.78 6.20 -20.41
N GLN A 41 -3.02 6.32 -20.87
CA GLN A 41 -3.47 5.67 -22.11
C GLN A 41 -2.86 6.33 -23.35
N PHE A 42 -2.66 7.64 -23.33
CA PHE A 42 -2.12 8.43 -24.44
C PHE A 42 -0.63 8.77 -24.30
N ASP A 43 0.05 8.21 -23.29
CA ASP A 43 1.47 8.43 -22.98
C ASP A 43 1.86 9.92 -22.82
N ASP A 44 0.98 10.68 -22.19
CA ASP A 44 1.10 12.13 -21.99
C ASP A 44 1.85 12.44 -20.68
N ALA A 45 3.19 12.38 -20.73
CA ALA A 45 4.06 12.52 -19.56
C ALA A 45 3.88 13.84 -18.81
N ASP A 46 3.75 14.96 -19.54
CA ASP A 46 3.59 16.29 -18.94
C ASP A 46 2.24 16.39 -18.20
N LEU A 47 1.17 15.80 -18.75
CA LEU A 47 -0.12 15.75 -18.08
C LEU A 47 -0.06 14.88 -16.83
N ILE A 48 0.64 13.75 -16.87
CA ILE A 48 0.87 12.89 -15.69
C ILE A 48 1.53 13.69 -14.57
N ASP A 49 2.60 14.41 -14.86
CA ASP A 49 3.32 15.23 -13.88
C ASP A 49 2.46 16.38 -13.35
N GLY A 50 1.67 17.04 -14.22
CA GLY A 50 0.71 18.06 -13.83
C GLY A 50 -0.36 17.55 -12.86
N ILE A 51 -0.90 16.35 -13.11
CA ILE A 51 -1.90 15.70 -12.26
C ILE A 51 -1.30 15.31 -10.90
N ILE A 52 -0.09 14.72 -10.89
CA ILE A 52 0.61 14.37 -9.65
C ILE A 52 0.86 15.63 -8.82
N THR A 53 1.33 16.70 -9.46
CA THR A 53 1.57 17.99 -8.79
C THR A 53 0.29 18.55 -8.19
N ALA A 54 -0.81 18.56 -8.94
CA ALA A 54 -2.11 19.01 -8.45
C ALA A 54 -2.61 18.17 -7.27
N ALA A 55 -2.48 16.84 -7.33
CA ALA A 55 -2.89 15.94 -6.25
C ALA A 55 -2.05 16.12 -4.98
N LEU A 56 -0.74 16.35 -5.12
CA LEU A 56 0.16 16.61 -4.00
C LEU A 56 -0.10 17.97 -3.35
N ALA A 57 -0.47 18.98 -4.13
CA ALA A 57 -0.83 20.31 -3.65
C ALA A 57 -2.19 20.36 -2.93
N TRP A 58 -3.00 19.29 -3.00
CA TRP A 58 -4.31 19.24 -2.35
C TRP A 58 -4.16 19.46 -0.82
N PRO A 59 -4.99 20.31 -0.20
CA PRO A 59 -4.95 20.56 1.24
C PRO A 59 -5.17 19.31 2.11
N GLU A 60 -4.50 19.27 3.26
CA GLU A 60 -4.63 18.22 4.28
C GLU A 60 -5.38 18.68 5.54
N GLN A 61 -5.88 19.92 5.51
CA GLN A 61 -6.66 20.51 6.59
C GLN A 61 -7.89 21.20 6.02
N PRO A 62 -9.07 21.05 6.64
CA PRO A 62 -9.35 20.24 7.84
C PRO A 62 -9.28 18.71 7.58
N GLU A 63 -9.37 17.89 8.64
CA GLU A 63 -9.24 16.42 8.60
C GLU A 63 -10.02 15.72 7.45
N PRO A 64 -11.27 16.12 7.10
CA PRO A 64 -11.97 15.52 5.97
C PRO A 64 -11.21 15.64 4.64
N LEU A 65 -10.45 16.73 4.42
CA LEU A 65 -9.64 16.90 3.22
C LEU A 65 -8.42 15.98 3.24
N ARG A 66 -7.84 15.69 4.41
CA ARG A 66 -6.76 14.69 4.54
C ARG A 66 -7.21 13.31 4.13
N VAL A 67 -8.40 12.89 4.57
CA VAL A 67 -8.98 11.58 4.21
C VAL A 67 -9.19 11.48 2.70
N ARG A 68 -9.76 12.53 2.09
CA ARG A 68 -9.96 12.64 0.64
C ARG A 68 -8.63 12.58 -0.12
N LYS A 69 -7.64 13.37 0.29
CA LYS A 69 -6.28 13.34 -0.30
C LYS A 69 -5.63 11.97 -0.16
N ALA A 70 -5.77 11.31 1.00
CA ALA A 70 -5.23 9.97 1.20
C ALA A 70 -5.85 8.96 0.23
N GLY A 71 -7.19 8.99 0.09
CA GLY A 71 -7.91 8.14 -0.86
C GLY A 71 -7.52 8.41 -2.31
N LEU A 72 -7.38 9.68 -2.68
CA LEU A 72 -6.90 10.09 -4.00
C LEU A 72 -5.48 9.58 -4.28
N LEU A 73 -4.51 9.88 -3.41
CA LEU A 73 -3.12 9.48 -3.61
C LEU A 73 -2.96 7.96 -3.62
N PHE A 74 -3.77 7.23 -2.84
CA PHE A 74 -3.87 5.78 -2.95
C PHE A 74 -4.30 5.35 -4.35
N ALA A 75 -5.41 5.91 -4.86
CA ALA A 75 -5.95 5.56 -6.18
C ALA A 75 -4.99 5.90 -7.33
N LEU A 76 -4.35 7.08 -7.28
CA LEU A 76 -3.35 7.49 -8.29
C LEU A 76 -2.12 6.58 -8.24
N THR A 77 -1.62 6.27 -7.04
CA THR A 77 -0.50 5.32 -6.87
C THR A 77 -0.85 3.95 -7.43
N SER A 78 -2.06 3.45 -7.16
CA SER A 78 -2.54 2.18 -7.71
C SER A 78 -2.63 2.18 -9.23
N LEU A 79 -3.09 3.28 -9.85
CA LEU A 79 -3.13 3.40 -11.32
C LEU A 79 -1.72 3.39 -11.93
N LEU A 80 -0.80 4.19 -11.37
CA LEU A 80 0.59 4.23 -11.80
C LEU A 80 1.27 2.86 -11.65
N ALA A 81 1.02 2.17 -10.53
CA ALA A 81 1.56 0.85 -10.27
C ALA A 81 1.05 -0.20 -11.27
N ARG A 82 -0.24 -0.15 -11.63
CA ARG A 82 -0.83 -1.01 -12.67
C ARG A 82 -0.23 -0.74 -14.05
N ALA A 83 0.07 0.51 -14.35
CA ALA A 83 0.78 0.92 -15.56
C ALA A 83 2.30 0.65 -15.49
N ARG A 84 2.80 0.06 -14.40
CA ARG A 84 4.23 -0.22 -14.15
C ARG A 84 5.11 1.03 -14.19
N SER A 85 4.53 2.20 -13.90
CA SER A 85 5.27 3.46 -13.86
C SER A 85 6.07 3.58 -12.57
N ALA A 86 7.35 3.95 -12.68
CA ALA A 86 8.23 4.22 -11.55
C ALA A 86 7.72 5.40 -10.68
N LEU A 87 6.85 6.26 -11.22
CA LEU A 87 6.21 7.35 -10.48
C LEU A 87 5.36 6.84 -9.30
N ALA A 88 4.87 5.59 -9.36
CA ALA A 88 4.17 4.96 -8.23
C ALA A 88 5.05 4.91 -6.97
N LEU A 89 6.35 4.61 -7.12
CA LEU A 89 7.31 4.56 -6.01
C LEU A 89 7.55 5.94 -5.38
N ARG A 90 7.44 7.00 -6.18
CA ARG A 90 7.55 8.39 -5.71
C ARG A 90 6.30 8.84 -4.96
N LEU A 91 5.12 8.40 -5.41
CA LEU A 91 3.84 8.85 -4.88
C LEU A 91 3.41 8.09 -3.61
N ALA A 92 3.66 6.78 -3.54
CA ALA A 92 3.30 5.94 -2.40
C ALA A 92 3.70 6.51 -1.02
N PRO A 93 4.95 6.96 -0.77
CA PRO A 93 5.33 7.53 0.53
C PRO A 93 4.56 8.80 0.90
N ARG A 94 3.99 9.52 -0.09
CA ARG A 94 3.30 10.80 0.09
C ARG A 94 1.83 10.66 0.48
N ILE A 95 1.25 9.45 0.46
CA ILE A 95 -0.11 9.20 0.93
C ILE A 95 -0.20 9.61 2.41
N PRO A 96 -1.00 10.61 2.83
CA PRO A 96 -1.05 11.01 4.23
C PRO A 96 -1.67 9.93 5.12
N THR A 97 -1.39 10.03 6.41
CA THR A 97 -2.01 9.20 7.44
C THR A 97 -3.42 9.72 7.71
N ALA A 98 -4.44 8.86 7.51
CA ALA A 98 -5.85 9.18 7.68
C ALA A 98 -6.61 8.05 8.42
N PRO A 99 -7.70 8.36 9.13
CA PRO A 99 -8.56 7.35 9.76
C PRO A 99 -8.95 6.21 8.80
N GLY A 100 -8.93 4.97 9.29
CA GLY A 100 -9.25 3.78 8.51
C GLY A 100 -8.11 3.25 7.62
N MET A 101 -7.03 4.00 7.43
CA MET A 101 -5.82 3.48 6.79
C MET A 101 -4.95 2.79 7.84
N ARG A 102 -4.67 1.49 7.67
CA ARG A 102 -3.82 0.70 8.59
C ARG A 102 -2.39 1.22 8.52
N GLN A 103 -1.92 1.78 9.62
CA GLN A 103 -0.70 2.54 9.65
C GLN A 103 0.31 1.83 10.53
N VAL A 104 1.34 1.34 9.85
CA VAL A 104 2.61 0.92 10.43
C VAL A 104 2.65 -0.53 10.93
N LEU A 105 3.55 -1.31 10.31
CA LEU A 105 4.17 -2.45 10.98
C LEU A 105 5.46 -1.98 11.62
N VAL A 106 5.64 -2.31 12.90
CA VAL A 106 6.91 -2.17 13.62
C VAL A 106 7.56 -3.55 13.69
N PHE A 107 8.83 -3.62 13.32
CA PHE A 107 9.61 -4.85 13.34
C PHE A 107 10.95 -4.59 14.03
N ASP A 108 11.15 -5.27 15.16
CA ASP A 108 12.33 -5.12 15.98
C ASP A 108 13.31 -6.26 15.78
N VAL A 109 14.58 -5.91 15.57
CA VAL A 109 15.69 -6.84 15.54
C VAL A 109 16.47 -6.69 16.84
N VAL A 110 16.03 -7.42 17.87
CA VAL A 110 16.56 -7.32 19.25
C VAL A 110 18.10 -7.41 19.30
N PRO A 111 18.77 -8.37 18.63
CA PRO A 111 20.23 -8.45 18.67
C PRO A 111 20.94 -7.21 18.11
N LEU A 112 20.30 -6.48 17.19
CA LEU A 112 20.88 -5.31 16.53
C LEU A 112 20.40 -3.98 17.12
N ARG A 113 19.46 -4.01 18.08
CA ARG A 113 18.80 -2.82 18.64
C ARG A 113 18.24 -1.89 17.55
N GLN A 114 17.70 -2.50 16.49
CA GLN A 114 17.15 -1.80 15.34
C GLN A 114 15.64 -2.01 15.26
N THR A 115 14.93 -0.92 14.97
CA THR A 115 13.48 -0.92 14.76
C THR A 115 13.18 -0.41 13.36
N PHE A 116 12.43 -1.21 12.60
CA PHE A 116 11.97 -0.90 11.25
C PHE A 116 10.48 -0.60 11.26
N VAL A 117 10.08 0.43 10.52
CA VAL A 117 8.73 0.99 10.54
C VAL A 117 8.22 1.12 9.11
N TRP A 118 7.30 0.26 8.67
CA TRP A 118 6.78 0.26 7.29
C TRP A 118 5.30 0.59 7.20
N ARG A 119 4.90 1.37 6.19
CA ARG A 119 3.48 1.72 5.97
C ARG A 119 2.78 0.69 5.12
N VAL A 120 1.76 0.07 5.68
CA VAL A 120 0.97 -0.98 5.03
C VAL A 120 0.09 -0.45 3.90
N THR A 121 -0.64 0.66 4.12
CA THR A 121 -1.54 1.21 3.08
C THR A 121 -0.81 1.63 1.79
N PRO A 122 0.30 2.39 1.83
CA PRO A 122 1.12 2.66 0.64
C PRO A 122 1.63 1.40 -0.05
N ALA A 123 2.02 0.38 0.71
CA ALA A 123 2.47 -0.89 0.15
C ALA A 123 1.35 -1.57 -0.65
N TYR A 124 0.12 -1.60 -0.13
CA TYR A 124 -1.04 -2.12 -0.87
C TYR A 124 -1.34 -1.32 -2.15
N ALA A 125 -1.11 0.00 -2.15
CA ALA A 125 -1.28 0.79 -3.37
C ALA A 125 -0.32 0.32 -4.48
N LEU A 126 0.96 0.06 -4.13
CA LEU A 126 2.01 -0.37 -5.05
C LEU A 126 1.80 -1.76 -5.68
N ILE A 127 1.05 -2.64 -5.00
CA ILE A 127 0.74 -3.99 -5.49
C ILE A 127 -0.65 -4.10 -6.11
N THR A 128 -1.39 -2.98 -6.18
CA THR A 128 -2.76 -3.01 -6.71
C THR A 128 -2.77 -3.48 -8.17
N GLY A 129 -3.68 -4.41 -8.50
CA GLY A 129 -3.82 -4.96 -9.84
C GLY A 129 -2.81 -6.06 -10.20
N ARG A 130 -1.92 -6.46 -9.28
CA ARG A 130 -1.12 -7.67 -9.44
C ARG A 130 -1.97 -8.90 -9.19
N THR A 131 -1.63 -10.02 -9.84
CA THR A 131 -2.16 -11.33 -9.50
C THR A 131 -1.42 -11.87 -8.27
N PRO A 132 -2.11 -12.30 -7.19
CA PRO A 132 -1.44 -12.85 -6.02
C PRO A 132 -0.79 -14.20 -6.32
N LEU A 133 0.38 -14.42 -5.73
CA LEU A 133 1.09 -15.70 -5.74
C LEU A 133 0.51 -16.59 -4.64
N HIS A 134 0.44 -17.90 -4.88
CA HIS A 134 0.00 -18.86 -3.88
C HIS A 134 1.22 -19.49 -3.20
N LEU A 135 1.56 -18.99 -2.02
CA LEU A 135 2.77 -19.40 -1.30
C LEU A 135 2.51 -20.56 -0.34
N PRO A 136 3.49 -21.45 -0.13
CA PRO A 136 3.38 -22.56 0.80
C PRO A 136 3.23 -22.07 2.23
N LEU A 137 2.17 -22.51 2.90
CA LEU A 137 1.85 -22.07 4.25
C LEU A 137 2.85 -22.57 5.29
N THR A 138 3.50 -23.71 5.02
CA THR A 138 4.47 -24.35 5.93
C THR A 138 5.53 -23.36 6.39
N SER A 139 6.14 -22.60 5.49
CA SER A 139 7.20 -21.63 5.82
C SER A 139 6.66 -20.37 6.47
N LEU A 140 5.43 -19.97 6.12
CA LEU A 140 4.80 -18.74 6.61
C LEU A 140 4.36 -18.84 8.07
N VAL A 141 3.98 -20.04 8.52
CA VAL A 141 3.46 -20.26 9.88
C VAL A 141 4.57 -20.55 10.91
N GLU A 142 5.79 -20.84 10.48
CA GLU A 142 6.92 -21.17 11.37
C GLU A 142 7.18 -20.09 12.44
N PRO A 143 7.20 -18.77 12.13
CA PRO A 143 7.41 -17.75 13.16
C PRO A 143 6.36 -17.81 14.26
N TYR A 144 5.09 -18.06 13.92
CA TYR A 144 4.02 -18.25 14.90
C TYR A 144 4.24 -19.51 15.75
N LYS A 145 4.57 -20.66 15.14
CA LYS A 145 4.84 -21.89 15.89
C LYS A 145 6.00 -21.75 16.88
N ARG A 146 6.96 -20.87 16.58
CA ARG A 146 8.11 -20.56 17.43
C ARG A 146 7.83 -19.45 18.45
N GLY A 147 6.61 -18.93 18.52
CA GLY A 147 6.25 -17.85 19.44
C GLY A 147 6.90 -16.50 19.12
N GLN A 148 7.31 -16.28 17.86
CA GLN A 148 8.02 -15.05 17.43
C GLN A 148 7.06 -13.97 16.89
N VAL A 149 5.76 -14.24 16.86
CA VAL A 149 4.74 -13.34 16.33
C VAL A 149 3.53 -13.35 17.25
N ASP A 150 3.09 -12.17 17.67
CA ASP A 150 1.87 -12.01 18.46
C ASP A 150 0.62 -12.18 17.60
N ILE A 151 -0.30 -13.01 18.09
CA ILE A 151 -1.54 -13.36 17.41
C ILE A 151 -2.71 -13.19 18.36
N ASP A 152 -3.65 -12.34 17.98
CA ASP A 152 -4.97 -12.30 18.60
C ASP A 152 -5.77 -13.54 18.19
N HIS A 153 -5.72 -14.56 19.04
CA HIS A 153 -6.45 -15.80 18.87
C HIS A 153 -7.97 -15.64 18.95
N GLN A 154 -8.47 -14.60 19.61
CA GLN A 154 -9.91 -14.34 19.65
C GLN A 154 -10.38 -13.79 18.29
N TYR A 155 -9.66 -12.83 17.72
CA TYR A 155 -9.91 -12.31 16.39
C TYR A 155 -9.85 -13.41 15.31
N VAL A 156 -8.84 -14.29 15.38
CA VAL A 156 -8.73 -15.43 14.45
C VAL A 156 -9.98 -16.30 14.54
N ARG A 157 -10.38 -16.72 15.75
CA ARG A 157 -11.52 -17.63 15.95
C ARG A 157 -12.87 -17.01 15.59
N GLN A 158 -13.10 -15.77 16.00
CA GLN A 158 -14.41 -15.12 15.89
C GLN A 158 -14.63 -14.44 14.54
N VAL A 159 -13.57 -13.91 13.91
CA VAL A 159 -13.68 -13.14 12.67
C VAL A 159 -13.17 -13.92 11.47
N LEU A 160 -11.93 -14.42 11.53
CA LEU A 160 -11.31 -15.02 10.35
C LEU A 160 -11.82 -16.44 10.07
N LEU A 161 -11.94 -17.30 11.09
CA LEU A 161 -12.41 -18.68 10.94
C LEU A 161 -13.90 -18.79 10.59
N ARG A 162 -14.72 -17.79 10.94
CA ARG A 162 -16.15 -17.78 10.59
C ARG A 162 -16.42 -17.40 9.14
N ARG A 163 -15.53 -16.63 8.51
CA ARG A 163 -15.69 -16.21 7.11
C ARG A 163 -15.39 -17.36 6.15
N ARG A 164 -16.39 -17.88 5.44
CA ARG A 164 -16.22 -18.94 4.42
C ARG A 164 -15.52 -18.47 3.13
N THR A 165 -15.18 -17.18 3.03
CA THR A 165 -14.55 -16.59 1.86
C THR A 165 -13.07 -16.97 1.75
N VAL A 166 -12.54 -16.88 0.52
CA VAL A 166 -11.11 -16.97 0.25
C VAL A 166 -10.38 -15.94 1.13
N PRO A 167 -9.33 -16.35 1.86
CA PRO A 167 -8.57 -15.42 2.69
C PRO A 167 -8.01 -14.31 1.80
N GLN A 168 -8.15 -13.06 2.26
CA GLN A 168 -7.55 -11.92 1.60
C GLN A 168 -6.02 -12.11 1.52
N PRO A 169 -5.35 -11.73 0.42
CA PRO A 169 -3.91 -11.98 0.26
C PRO A 169 -3.05 -11.34 1.35
N ILE A 170 -2.04 -12.05 1.83
CA ILE A 170 -1.03 -11.49 2.74
C ILE A 170 0.00 -10.66 1.97
N LEU A 171 0.73 -9.81 2.67
CA LEU A 171 1.76 -8.96 2.09
C LEU A 171 3.12 -9.27 2.74
N LEU A 172 4.11 -9.58 1.92
CA LEU A 172 5.48 -9.83 2.33
C LEU A 172 6.41 -8.78 1.75
N LEU A 173 7.49 -8.50 2.46
CA LEU A 173 8.60 -7.71 1.96
C LEU A 173 9.93 -8.46 2.16
N PRO A 174 10.89 -8.32 1.23
CA PRO A 174 12.23 -8.86 1.39
C PRO A 174 12.98 -8.06 2.46
N HIS A 175 13.61 -8.74 3.41
CA HIS A 175 14.42 -8.12 4.46
C HIS A 175 15.38 -9.13 5.07
N GLU A 176 16.65 -8.78 5.24
CA GLU A 176 17.71 -9.69 5.73
C GLU A 176 17.39 -10.36 7.08
N HIS A 177 16.71 -9.63 7.96
CA HIS A 177 16.28 -10.12 9.28
C HIS A 177 14.86 -10.73 9.29
N GLY A 178 14.28 -10.98 8.12
CA GLY A 178 12.97 -11.59 7.99
C GLY A 178 12.88 -12.96 8.68
N LEU A 179 11.78 -13.17 9.40
CA LEU A 179 11.51 -14.42 10.13
C LEU A 179 11.01 -15.55 9.22
N VAL A 180 10.42 -15.20 8.08
CA VAL A 180 9.96 -16.18 7.07
C VAL A 180 11.10 -16.46 6.10
N ARG A 181 11.34 -17.73 5.76
CA ARG A 181 12.27 -18.13 4.70
C ARG A 181 11.51 -18.75 3.54
N LEU A 182 11.60 -18.16 2.36
CA LEU A 182 11.04 -18.72 1.12
C LEU A 182 12.21 -18.94 0.15
N GLU A 183 12.38 -20.17 -0.33
CA GLU A 183 13.47 -20.52 -1.27
C GLU A 183 14.87 -20.05 -0.79
N GLY A 184 15.09 -20.07 0.54
CA GLY A 184 16.33 -19.62 1.17
C GLY A 184 16.40 -18.11 1.48
N ALA A 185 15.58 -17.29 0.84
CA ALA A 185 15.56 -15.83 1.06
C ALA A 185 14.67 -15.42 2.26
N PRO A 186 15.09 -14.41 3.06
CA PRO A 186 14.32 -13.92 4.19
C PRO A 186 13.26 -12.87 3.84
N TYR A 187 12.11 -12.98 4.49
CA TYR A 187 10.97 -12.10 4.33
C TYR A 187 10.32 -11.74 5.67
N VAL A 188 9.77 -10.53 5.73
CA VAL A 188 8.86 -10.08 6.79
C VAL A 188 7.43 -10.11 6.24
N ILE A 189 6.49 -10.66 7.01
CA ILE A 189 5.07 -10.51 6.71
C ILE A 189 4.66 -9.10 7.14
N LEU A 190 4.56 -8.19 6.17
CA LEU A 190 4.17 -6.80 6.36
C LEU A 190 2.73 -6.68 6.89
N ASP A 191 1.83 -7.53 6.36
CA ASP A 191 0.45 -7.63 6.83
C ASP A 191 -0.11 -9.04 6.59
N GLY A 192 -0.81 -9.57 7.60
CA GLY A 192 -1.56 -10.83 7.48
C GLY A 192 -1.10 -12.00 8.35
N ASN A 193 -0.31 -11.78 9.40
CA ASN A 193 0.05 -12.85 10.36
C ASN A 193 -1.17 -13.63 10.89
N HIS A 194 -2.23 -12.95 11.30
CA HIS A 194 -3.50 -13.58 11.71
C HIS A 194 -4.15 -14.43 10.60
N ARG A 195 -4.00 -14.02 9.32
CA ARG A 195 -4.53 -14.75 8.17
C ARG A 195 -3.72 -16.01 7.87
N VAL A 196 -2.41 -15.97 8.07
CA VAL A 196 -1.53 -17.16 8.02
C VAL A 196 -1.97 -18.18 9.06
N VAL A 197 -2.14 -17.76 10.32
CA VAL A 197 -2.59 -18.65 11.40
C VAL A 197 -3.99 -19.20 11.14
N SER A 198 -4.91 -18.36 10.67
CA SER A 198 -6.26 -18.78 10.28
C SER A 198 -6.24 -19.82 9.15
N ALA A 199 -5.42 -19.62 8.11
CA ALA A 199 -5.25 -20.57 7.03
C ALA A 199 -4.67 -21.90 7.53
N HIS A 200 -3.77 -21.85 8.51
CA HIS A 200 -3.12 -23.03 9.09
C HIS A 200 -4.12 -23.87 9.88
N GLN A 201 -4.93 -23.22 10.72
CA GLN A 201 -6.01 -23.87 11.47
C GLN A 201 -7.11 -24.46 10.57
N ARG A 202 -7.19 -23.99 9.32
CA ARG A 202 -8.07 -24.54 8.27
C ARG A 202 -7.40 -25.60 7.40
N HIS A 203 -6.21 -26.05 7.78
CA HIS A 203 -5.41 -27.04 7.05
C HIS A 203 -5.19 -26.67 5.56
N ARG A 204 -5.12 -25.38 5.26
CA ARG A 204 -4.78 -24.92 3.90
C ARG A 204 -3.31 -25.21 3.63
N ARG A 205 -3.00 -25.64 2.40
CA ARG A 205 -1.62 -25.84 1.94
C ARG A 205 -0.97 -24.55 1.46
N LEU A 206 -1.77 -23.69 0.82
CA LEU A 206 -1.33 -22.46 0.18
C LEU A 206 -2.14 -21.27 0.68
N ILE A 207 -1.55 -20.07 0.61
CA ILE A 207 -2.24 -18.81 0.90
C ILE A 207 -1.90 -17.76 -0.18
N PRO A 208 -2.90 -17.02 -0.70
CA PRO A 208 -2.64 -15.93 -1.62
C PRO A 208 -1.78 -14.86 -0.94
N SER A 209 -0.78 -14.38 -1.67
CA SER A 209 0.29 -13.55 -1.14
C SER A 209 0.80 -12.59 -2.21
N TYR A 210 1.24 -11.42 -1.78
CA TYR A 210 2.03 -10.50 -2.58
C TYR A 210 3.40 -10.33 -1.96
N ILE A 211 4.42 -10.23 -2.80
CA ILE A 211 5.79 -9.94 -2.39
C ILE A 211 6.14 -8.57 -2.98
N LEU A 212 6.53 -7.63 -2.13
CA LEU A 212 7.07 -6.36 -2.57
C LEU A 212 8.43 -6.58 -3.24
N THR A 213 8.73 -5.80 -4.27
CA THR A 213 10.11 -5.66 -4.71
C THR A 213 10.93 -4.92 -3.65
N GLU A 214 12.26 -5.00 -3.69
CA GLU A 214 13.08 -4.23 -2.76
C GLU A 214 12.86 -2.72 -2.89
N ALA A 215 12.65 -2.23 -4.12
CA ALA A 215 12.37 -0.82 -4.37
C ALA A 215 11.05 -0.39 -3.72
N GLU A 216 10.02 -1.23 -3.79
CA GLU A 216 8.73 -0.98 -3.12
C GLU A 216 8.86 -1.03 -1.60
N ALA A 217 9.59 -2.02 -1.06
CA ALA A 217 9.84 -2.14 0.37
C ALA A 217 10.57 -0.91 0.93
N ARG A 218 11.56 -0.38 0.19
CA ARG A 218 12.25 0.87 0.53
C ARG A 218 11.32 2.08 0.43
N ALA A 219 10.49 2.16 -0.61
CA ALA A 219 9.59 3.30 -0.82
C ALA A 219 8.55 3.48 0.29
N VAL A 220 8.21 2.41 1.03
CA VAL A 220 7.21 2.43 2.10
C VAL A 220 7.81 2.35 3.51
N LEU A 221 9.14 2.35 3.62
CA LEU A 221 9.86 2.47 4.89
C LEU A 221 9.76 3.90 5.39
N VAL A 222 9.17 4.10 6.58
CA VAL A 222 9.06 5.42 7.23
C VAL A 222 10.35 5.77 7.94
N ASN A 223 10.88 4.80 8.67
CA ASN A 223 11.95 5.03 9.62
C ASN A 223 12.73 3.74 9.89
N HIS A 224 14.03 3.91 10.06
CA HIS A 224 14.97 2.93 10.59
C HIS A 224 15.65 3.61 11.78
N ARG A 225 15.12 3.46 12.99
CA ARG A 225 15.76 4.03 14.20
C ARG A 225 16.58 2.95 14.88
N ARG A 226 17.82 3.29 15.25
CA ARG A 226 18.50 2.66 16.40
C ARG A 226 17.80 3.19 17.65
N TYR A 227 17.29 2.31 18.50
CA TYR A 227 16.70 2.71 19.79
C TYR A 227 17.78 2.70 20.88
N PRO A 228 17.73 3.61 21.88
CA PRO A 228 16.73 4.67 22.10
C PRO A 228 17.28 6.09 21.86
N PRO A 229 16.45 7.08 21.46
CA PRO A 229 16.57 8.39 22.05
C PRO A 229 15.78 8.40 23.36
N TYR A 230 16.43 8.22 24.51
CA TYR A 230 15.79 8.55 25.79
C TYR A 230 16.04 10.03 26.10
N GLN A 231 14.92 10.74 26.29
CA GLN A 231 14.68 11.91 27.15
C GLN A 231 15.73 13.05 27.18
N ALA A 232 15.29 14.23 26.76
CA ALA A 232 14.93 15.27 27.72
C ALA A 232 13.45 15.61 27.53
#